data_AF-A0A9X4EAF1-F1
#
_entry.id   AF-A0A9X4EAF1-F1
#
_cell.length_a   1.000
_cell.length_b   1.000
_cell.length_c   1.000
_cell.angle_alpha   90.00
_cell.angle_beta   90.00
_cell.angle_gamma   90.00
#
_symmetry.space_group_name_H-M   'P 1'
#
loop_
_entity.id
_entity.type
_entity.pdbx_description
1 polymer ?
#
loop_
_entity_poly.entity_id
_entity_poly.type
_entity_poly.pdbx_seq_one_letter_code
_entity_poly.pdbx_strand_id
1 'polypeptide(L)'
;MNIKTRYSSCSETEEKPYNPFRHTPSAVYTAIPRGGMDRARDKAGVDKQAFRFRDLRAKAATDKDELQGVEAARELLGHANRSMTLHYIRNRKGRLVTPTK
;
A
#
# COMPACT_ATOMS: atom_id res chain seq x y z
N MET A 1 43.32 -24.39 25.16
CA MET A 1 42.82 -23.91 23.86
C MET A 1 41.38 -23.41 24.01
N ASN A 2 41.13 -22.16 23.66
CA ASN A 2 39.82 -21.50 23.71
C ASN A 2 39.15 -21.57 22.35
N ILE A 3 37.91 -22.08 22.28
CA ILE A 3 37.03 -21.90 21.12
C ILE A 3 35.68 -21.44 21.64
N LYS A 4 35.53 -20.12 21.83
CA LYS A 4 34.22 -19.46 21.95
C LYS A 4 33.85 -18.96 20.57
N THR A 5 32.78 -19.49 19.96
CA THR A 5 32.01 -18.75 18.96
C THR A 5 30.55 -19.19 18.90
N ARG A 6 29.69 -18.29 19.43
CA ARG A 6 28.40 -17.85 18.89
C ARG A 6 27.39 -18.90 18.42
N TYR A 7 26.39 -19.17 19.25
CA TYR A 7 25.00 -19.22 18.77
C TYR A 7 24.13 -18.35 19.70
N SER A 8 23.80 -17.17 19.18
CA SER A 8 22.93 -16.18 19.81
C SER A 8 21.49 -16.52 19.46
N SER A 9 20.73 -16.97 20.47
CA SER A 9 19.27 -16.78 20.63
C SER A 9 18.44 -16.55 19.35
N CYS A 10 18.01 -17.63 18.68
CA CYS A 10 16.81 -17.57 17.84
C CYS A 10 15.60 -17.74 18.75
N SER A 11 14.85 -16.66 18.96
CA SER A 11 13.62 -16.62 19.74
C SER A 11 12.60 -17.63 19.20
N GLU A 12 12.13 -18.50 20.08
CA GLU A 12 11.07 -19.48 19.86
C GLU A 12 9.85 -18.80 19.21
N THR A 13 9.52 -19.18 17.98
CA THR A 13 8.25 -18.84 17.37
C THR A 13 7.23 -19.86 17.86
N GLU A 14 6.29 -19.44 18.71
CA GLU A 14 5.14 -20.27 19.10
C GLU A 14 4.44 -20.84 17.85
N GLU A 15 4.53 -22.16 17.64
CA GLU A 15 3.80 -22.86 16.58
C GLU A 15 2.30 -22.83 16.89
N LYS A 16 1.56 -21.96 16.20
CA LYS A 16 0.10 -22.01 16.22
C LYS A 16 -0.39 -23.27 15.49
N PRO A 17 -1.39 -24.00 16.01
CA PRO A 17 -1.84 -25.27 15.45
C PRO A 17 -2.33 -25.13 14.01
N TYR A 18 -2.02 -26.14 13.20
CA TYR A 18 -2.46 -26.25 11.81
C TYR A 18 -3.99 -26.21 11.74
N ASN A 19 -4.52 -25.17 11.06
CA ASN A 19 -5.95 -25.02 10.83
C ASN A 19 -6.24 -25.24 9.34
N PRO A 20 -6.90 -26.35 8.96
CA PRO A 20 -7.15 -26.70 7.56
C PRO A 20 -8.09 -25.73 6.83
N PHE A 21 -8.80 -24.85 7.56
CA PHE A 21 -9.68 -23.82 7.00
C PHE A 21 -9.00 -22.47 6.81
N ARG A 22 -7.74 -22.32 7.25
CA ARG A 22 -6.92 -21.17 6.90
C ARG A 22 -6.13 -21.54 5.65
N HIS A 23 -6.53 -21.05 4.49
CA HIS A 23 -5.59 -20.96 3.38
C HIS A 23 -4.38 -20.16 3.87
N THR A 24 -3.25 -20.83 4.09
CA THR A 24 -1.97 -20.14 4.22
C THR A 24 -1.72 -19.52 2.85
N PRO A 25 -1.70 -18.19 2.71
CA PRO A 25 -1.30 -17.62 1.44
C PRO A 25 0.11 -18.14 1.18
N SER A 26 0.27 -18.91 0.10
CA SER A 26 1.60 -19.35 -0.32
C SER A 26 2.47 -18.09 -0.43
N ALA A 27 3.68 -18.14 0.11
CA ALA A 27 4.56 -16.96 0.25
C ALA A 27 4.74 -16.18 -1.07
N VAL A 28 4.51 -16.87 -2.19
CA VAL A 28 4.55 -16.37 -3.56
C VAL A 28 3.47 -15.32 -3.88
N TYR A 29 2.26 -15.37 -3.30
CA TYR A 29 1.14 -14.50 -3.74
C TYR A 29 1.15 -13.11 -3.09
N THR A 30 1.67 -12.98 -1.87
CA THR A 30 1.74 -11.71 -1.13
C THR A 30 3.04 -10.93 -1.36
N ALA A 31 4.12 -11.61 -1.79
CA ALA A 31 5.46 -11.01 -1.87
C ALA A 31 5.74 -10.22 -3.16
N ILE A 32 5.13 -10.58 -4.30
CA ILE A 32 5.56 -10.07 -5.61
C ILE A 32 5.36 -8.55 -5.79
N PRO A 33 4.16 -7.97 -5.53
CA PRO A 33 3.95 -6.53 -5.73
C PRO A 33 4.73 -5.69 -4.72
N ARG A 34 4.91 -6.22 -3.50
CA ARG A 34 5.62 -5.55 -2.40
C ARG A 34 7.13 -5.51 -2.66
N GLY A 35 7.72 -6.65 -3.01
CA GLY A 35 9.15 -6.75 -3.30
C GLY A 35 9.55 -6.02 -4.58
N GLY A 36 8.68 -5.97 -5.59
CA GLY A 36 8.90 -5.14 -6.78
C GLY A 36 8.98 -3.65 -6.43
N MET A 37 8.06 -3.17 -5.61
CA MET A 37 8.01 -1.75 -5.24
C MET A 37 9.16 -1.34 -4.32
N ASP A 38 9.56 -2.18 -3.37
CA ASP A 38 10.70 -1.89 -2.49
C ASP A 38 11.99 -1.70 -3.31
N ARG A 39 12.27 -2.56 -4.29
CA ARG A 39 13.40 -2.39 -5.22
C ARG A 39 13.33 -1.09 -6.03
N ALA A 40 12.13 -0.66 -6.43
CA ALA A 40 11.95 0.60 -7.14
C ALA A 40 12.21 1.82 -6.24
N ARG A 41 11.83 1.74 -4.95
CA ARG A 41 12.10 2.79 -3.95
C ARG A 41 13.59 2.95 -3.71
N ASP A 42 14.32 1.85 -3.56
CA ASP A 42 15.76 1.85 -3.35
C ASP A 42 16.48 2.57 -4.50
N LYS A 43 16.05 2.30 -5.74
CA LYS A 43 16.57 2.98 -6.94
C LYS A 43 16.21 4.46 -7.02
N ALA A 44 15.02 4.83 -6.55
CA ALA A 44 14.55 6.21 -6.55
C ALA A 44 15.06 7.03 -5.34
N GLY A 45 15.75 6.40 -4.38
CA GLY A 45 16.21 7.03 -3.15
C GLY A 45 15.09 7.49 -2.22
N VAL A 46 13.92 6.85 -2.29
CA VAL A 46 12.75 7.25 -1.48
C VAL A 46 12.59 6.31 -0.30
N ASP A 47 12.45 6.87 0.90
CA ASP A 47 12.26 6.06 2.10
C ASP A 47 10.96 5.24 2.06
N LYS A 48 10.98 4.05 2.66
CA LYS A 48 9.86 3.13 2.70
C LYS A 48 8.68 3.66 3.51
N GLN A 49 8.92 4.50 4.52
CA GLN A 49 7.85 5.11 5.31
C GLN A 49 7.17 6.27 4.59
N ALA A 50 7.82 6.85 3.57
CA ALA A 50 7.28 8.00 2.84
C ALA A 50 5.98 7.66 2.09
N PHE A 51 5.90 6.49 1.45
CA PHE A 51 4.67 6.04 0.80
C PHE A 51 4.62 4.53 0.63
N ARG A 52 3.43 3.91 0.73
CA ARG A 52 3.20 2.46 0.59
C ARG A 52 2.46 2.16 -0.72
N PHE A 53 2.47 0.90 -1.17
CA PHE A 53 1.78 0.51 -2.42
C PHE A 53 0.28 0.88 -2.44
N ARG A 54 -0.41 0.73 -1.30
CA ARG A 54 -1.81 1.13 -1.14
C ARG A 54 -2.07 2.62 -1.34
N ASP A 55 -1.07 3.46 -1.11
CA ASP A 55 -1.21 4.91 -1.24
C ASP A 55 -1.36 5.34 -2.71
N LEU A 56 -0.98 4.47 -3.66
CA LEU A 56 -1.22 4.68 -5.09
C LEU A 56 -2.71 4.70 -5.42
N ARG A 57 -3.54 3.91 -4.72
CA ARG A 57 -5.01 3.93 -4.92
C ARG A 57 -5.59 5.30 -4.57
N ALA A 58 -5.20 5.86 -3.44
CA ALA A 58 -5.63 7.20 -3.03
C ALA A 58 -5.12 8.28 -3.98
N LYS A 59 -3.89 8.14 -4.51
CA LYS A 59 -3.35 9.06 -5.52
C LYS A 59 -4.15 9.01 -6.82
N ALA A 60 -4.39 7.82 -7.35
CA ALA A 60 -5.20 7.63 -8.57
C ALA A 60 -6.62 8.17 -8.43
N ALA A 61 -7.25 7.97 -7.26
CA ALA A 61 -8.57 8.53 -6.97
C ALA A 61 -8.57 10.07 -6.99
N THR A 62 -7.57 10.67 -6.35
CA THR A 62 -7.41 12.13 -6.30
C THR A 62 -7.18 12.70 -7.70
N ASP A 63 -6.32 12.07 -8.50
CA ASP A 63 -6.01 12.52 -9.86
C ASP A 63 -7.24 12.44 -10.78
N LYS A 64 -8.08 11.41 -10.61
CA LYS A 64 -9.34 11.31 -11.35
C LYS A 64 -10.37 12.34 -10.90
N ASP A 65 -10.47 12.59 -9.60
CA ASP A 65 -11.37 13.62 -9.08
C ASP A 65 -11.00 15.01 -9.61
N GLU A 66 -9.71 15.35 -9.63
CA GLU A 66 -9.22 16.63 -10.17
C GLU A 66 -9.55 16.81 -11.67
N LEU A 67 -9.57 15.74 -12.46
CA LEU A 67 -9.81 15.79 -13.90
C LEU A 67 -11.28 15.63 -14.32
N GLN A 68 -12.00 14.73 -13.65
CA GLN A 68 -13.32 14.24 -14.09
C GLN A 68 -14.37 14.24 -12.96
N GLY A 69 -13.97 14.59 -11.74
CA GLY A 69 -14.83 14.65 -10.56
C GLY A 69 -15.03 13.32 -9.84
N VAL A 70 -15.74 13.40 -8.71
CA VAL A 70 -15.84 12.32 -7.72
C VAL A 70 -16.53 11.06 -8.26
N GLU A 71 -17.47 11.20 -9.20
CA GLU A 71 -18.18 10.04 -9.77
C GLU A 71 -17.28 9.16 -10.63
N ALA A 72 -16.43 9.76 -11.48
CA ALA A 72 -15.43 9.03 -12.24
C ALA A 72 -14.42 8.34 -11.32
N ALA A 73 -14.04 8.98 -10.21
CA ALA A 73 -13.20 8.37 -9.19
C ALA A 73 -13.92 7.19 -8.48
N ARG A 74 -15.22 7.29 -8.21
CA ARG A 74 -16.03 6.21 -7.60
C ARG A 74 -16.08 4.97 -8.49
N GLU A 75 -16.29 5.16 -9.79
CA GLU A 75 -16.31 4.09 -10.78
C GLU A 75 -14.93 3.42 -10.91
N LEU A 76 -13.85 4.21 -10.99
CA LEU A 76 -12.47 3.68 -11.00
C LEU A 76 -12.17 2.79 -9.79
N LEU A 77 -12.62 3.21 -8.60
CA LEU A 77 -12.39 2.48 -7.36
C LEU A 77 -13.34 1.29 -7.19
N GLY A 78 -14.45 1.24 -7.92
CA GLY A 78 -15.48 0.21 -7.77
C GLY A 78 -16.27 0.35 -6.46
N HIS A 79 -16.49 1.57 -5.98
CA HIS A 79 -17.27 1.79 -4.76
C HIS A 79 -18.76 1.98 -5.05
N ALA A 80 -19.62 1.43 -4.19
CA ALA A 80 -21.06 1.62 -4.28
C ALA A 80 -21.46 3.06 -3.93
N ASN A 81 -20.90 3.63 -2.86
CA ASN A 81 -21.29 4.94 -2.33
C ASN A 81 -20.20 5.98 -2.51
N ARG A 82 -20.59 7.22 -2.83
CA ARG A 82 -19.69 8.38 -2.96
C ARG A 82 -18.92 8.67 -1.68
N SER A 83 -19.56 8.50 -0.51
CA SER A 83 -18.92 8.71 0.79
C SER A 83 -17.68 7.84 1.01
N MET A 84 -17.69 6.61 0.50
CA MET A 84 -16.51 5.73 0.58
C MET A 84 -15.35 6.22 -0.26
N THR A 85 -15.64 6.79 -1.44
CA THR A 85 -14.63 7.36 -2.34
C THR A 85 -13.97 8.61 -1.73
N LEU A 86 -14.73 9.42 -0.99
CA LEU A 86 -14.20 10.62 -0.33
C LEU A 86 -13.06 10.29 0.66
N HIS A 87 -13.06 9.11 1.29
CA HIS A 87 -11.95 8.69 2.16
C HIS A 87 -10.62 8.46 1.40
N TYR A 88 -10.69 8.23 0.09
CA TYR A 88 -9.52 8.01 -0.76
C TYR A 88 -9.06 9.26 -1.49
N ILE A 89 -9.90 10.30 -1.57
CA ILE A 89 -9.53 11.59 -2.17
C ILE A 89 -8.77 12.41 -1.13
N ARG A 90 -7.58 12.89 -1.49
CA ARG A 90 -6.72 13.68 -0.61
C ARG A 90 -6.73 15.15 -1.04
N ASN A 91 -7.34 16.02 -0.24
CA ASN A 91 -7.42 17.46 -0.50
C ASN A 91 -6.11 18.22 -0.18
N ARG A 92 -4.96 17.73 -0.67
CA ARG A 92 -3.64 18.32 -0.38
C ARG A 92 -3.33 19.56 -1.22
N LYS A 93 -4.02 19.74 -2.34
CA LYS A 93 -3.93 20.92 -3.20
C LYS A 93 -5.31 21.57 -3.26
N GLY A 94 -5.36 22.90 -3.29
CA GLY A 94 -6.61 23.63 -3.54
C GLY A 94 -7.20 23.21 -4.88
N ARG A 95 -8.54 23.26 -5.00
CA ARG A 95 -9.22 22.92 -6.25
C ARG A 95 -8.74 23.86 -7.35
N LEU A 96 -8.20 23.30 -8.44
CA LEU A 96 -7.85 24.08 -9.61
C LEU A 96 -9.15 24.63 -10.21
N VAL A 97 -9.32 25.95 -10.16
CA VAL A 97 -10.46 26.65 -10.76
C VAL A 97 -9.95 27.51 -11.90
N THR A 98 -10.69 27.52 -13.01
CA THR A 98 -10.45 28.48 -14.07
C THR A 98 -10.92 29.87 -13.62
N PRO A 99 -10.21 30.95 -13.96
CA PRO A 99 -10.67 32.29 -13.64
C PRO A 99 -12.01 32.55 -14.33
N THR A 100 -13.01 33.00 -13.57
CA THR A 100 -14.24 33.57 -14.14
C THR A 100 -13.88 34.90 -14.80
N LYS A 101 -14.20 35.02 -16.10
CA LYS A 101 -14.13 36.26 -16.85
C LYS A 101 -15.07 37.31 -16.27
#